data_AF-A0A7J9L061-F1
#
_entry.id   AF-A0A7J9L061-F1
#
_cell.length_a   1.000
_cell.length_b   1.000
_cell.length_c   1.000
_cell.angle_alpha   90.00
_cell.angle_beta   90.00
_cell.angle_gamma   90.00
#
_symmetry.space_group_name_H-M   'P 1'
#
loop_
_entity.id
_entity.type
_entity.pdbx_description
1 polymer ?
#
loop_
_entity_poly.entity_id
_entity_poly.type
_entity_poly.pdbx_seq_one_letter_code
_entity_poly.pdbx_strand_id
1 'polypeptide(L)'
;MLLSGYKTVVVDNLDNSSDVAPKRVKELAGEFGRNLSFHQVDLRDRPAIQKIFAQTKFDAVIHFAGLNAVGESVSKPLLYHDNNIIGTILLLEVMAAHGCKNLVFSSSAAVYGWPKKVPCTEEFPLSAVNPHTDEPSFSLKRFAATSVILILNGRSYC
;
A
#
# COMPACT_ATOMS: atom_id res chain seq x y z
N MET A 1 -5.56 -6.65 12.30
CA MET A 1 -6.75 -5.85 11.94
C MET A 1 -8.03 -6.66 12.10
N LEU A 2 -8.29 -7.67 11.26
CA LEU A 2 -9.52 -8.48 11.33
C LEU A 2 -9.75 -9.12 12.71
N LEU A 3 -8.73 -9.80 13.25
CA LEU A 3 -8.77 -10.40 14.60
C LEU A 3 -8.99 -9.38 15.73
N SER A 4 -8.79 -8.09 15.46
CA SER A 4 -9.03 -6.99 16.40
C SER A 4 -10.40 -6.35 16.20
N GLY A 5 -11.29 -6.97 15.40
CA GLY A 5 -12.66 -6.53 15.15
C GLY A 5 -12.84 -5.57 13.97
N TYR A 6 -11.77 -5.00 13.41
CA TYR A 6 -11.90 -4.02 12.33
C TYR A 6 -12.54 -4.62 11.07
N LYS A 7 -13.40 -3.81 10.45
CA LYS A 7 -13.86 -4.03 9.08
C LYS A 7 -12.85 -3.44 8.11
N THR A 8 -12.44 -4.22 7.12
CA THR A 8 -11.36 -3.84 6.21
C THR A 8 -11.77 -4.10 4.77
N VAL A 9 -11.54 -3.12 3.92
CA VAL A 9 -11.74 -3.20 2.48
C VAL A 9 -10.36 -3.23 1.84
N VAL A 10 -10.04 -4.27 1.08
CA VAL A 10 -8.78 -4.37 0.33
C VAL A 10 -9.04 -4.02 -1.12
N VAL A 11 -8.20 -3.15 -1.68
CA VAL A 11 -8.19 -2.74 -3.08
C VAL A 11 -6.83 -3.12 -3.66
N ASP A 12 -6.82 -3.97 -4.69
CA ASP A 12 -5.58 -4.42 -5.37
C ASP A 12 -5.92 -4.76 -6.83
N ASN A 13 -5.05 -4.44 -7.78
CA ASN A 13 -5.29 -4.77 -9.19
C ASN A 13 -4.81 -6.18 -9.58
N LEU A 14 -4.08 -6.85 -8.67
CA LEU A 14 -3.47 -8.18 -8.78
C LEU A 14 -2.24 -8.26 -9.71
N ASP A 15 -1.65 -7.14 -10.11
CA ASP A 15 -0.50 -7.14 -11.05
C ASP A 15 0.72 -7.88 -10.48
N ASN A 16 0.92 -7.83 -9.16
CA ASN A 16 1.99 -8.55 -8.47
C ASN A 16 1.48 -9.36 -7.26
N SER A 17 0.20 -9.72 -7.27
CA SER A 17 -0.42 -10.48 -6.20
C SER A 17 -1.39 -11.53 -6.76
N SER A 18 -2.16 -12.20 -5.90
CA SER A 18 -3.08 -13.26 -6.32
C SER A 18 -4.42 -13.11 -5.61
N ASP A 19 -5.50 -13.37 -6.34
CA ASP A 19 -6.86 -13.44 -5.81
C ASP A 19 -7.04 -14.54 -4.74
N VAL A 20 -6.10 -15.48 -4.66
CA VAL A 20 -6.04 -16.50 -3.59
C VAL A 20 -5.68 -15.89 -2.25
N ALA A 21 -4.84 -14.84 -2.22
CA ALA A 21 -4.37 -14.23 -0.98
C ALA A 21 -5.52 -13.69 -0.10
N PRO A 22 -6.46 -12.85 -0.58
CA PRO A 22 -7.58 -12.40 0.24
C PRO A 22 -8.49 -13.56 0.68
N LYS A 23 -8.63 -14.62 -0.12
CA LYS A 23 -9.39 -15.83 0.27
C LYS A 23 -8.72 -16.53 1.45
N ARG A 24 -7.41 -16.73 1.41
CA ARG A 24 -6.63 -17.30 2.51
C ARG A 24 -6.67 -16.44 3.77
N VAL A 25 -6.59 -15.11 3.62
CA VAL A 25 -6.73 -14.21 4.77
C VAL A 25 -8.11 -14.35 5.43
N LYS A 26 -9.19 -14.52 4.65
CA LYS A 26 -10.53 -14.80 5.19
C LYS A 26 -10.57 -16.12 5.96
N GLU A 27 -10.03 -17.19 5.38
CA GLU A 27 -9.97 -18.51 6.02
C GLU A 27 -9.21 -18.44 7.35
N LEU A 28 -8.02 -17.82 7.36
CA LEU A 28 -7.17 -17.69 8.54
C LEU A 28 -7.79 -16.79 9.62
N ALA A 29 -8.63 -15.82 9.24
CA ALA A 29 -9.32 -14.94 10.17
C ALA A 29 -10.57 -15.58 10.81
N GLY A 30 -10.98 -16.77 10.38
CA GLY A 30 -12.13 -17.48 10.93
C GLY A 30 -13.42 -16.65 10.87
N GLU A 31 -14.13 -16.51 11.99
CA GLU A 31 -15.37 -15.72 12.08
C GLU A 31 -15.18 -14.24 11.72
N PHE A 32 -13.97 -13.71 11.86
CA PHE A 32 -13.63 -12.34 11.49
C PHE A 32 -13.39 -12.19 9.98
N GLY A 33 -13.30 -13.27 9.21
CA GLY A 33 -13.14 -13.23 7.76
C GLY A 33 -14.28 -12.49 7.04
N ARG A 34 -15.48 -12.47 7.63
CA ARG A 34 -16.64 -11.70 7.13
C ARG A 34 -16.43 -10.18 7.13
N ASN A 35 -15.47 -9.69 7.91
CA ASN A 35 -15.12 -8.28 7.99
C ASN A 35 -14.20 -7.82 6.86
N LEU A 36 -13.71 -8.75 6.02
CA LEU A 36 -12.88 -8.45 4.85
C LEU A 36 -13.74 -8.39 3.58
N SER A 37 -13.74 -7.25 2.89
CA SER A 37 -14.13 -7.17 1.48
C SER A 37 -12.91 -6.95 0.60
N PHE A 38 -13.01 -7.39 -0.66
CA PHE A 38 -11.95 -7.27 -1.64
C PHE A 38 -12.53 -6.68 -2.93
N HIS A 39 -11.83 -5.69 -3.48
CA HIS A 39 -12.15 -5.06 -4.76
C HIS A 39 -10.93 -5.17 -5.66
N GLN A 40 -11.08 -5.90 -6.76
CA GLN A 40 -10.05 -5.93 -7.79
C GLN A 40 -10.15 -4.67 -8.65
N VAL A 41 -9.40 -3.63 -8.27
CA VAL A 41 -9.48 -2.30 -8.88
C VAL A 41 -8.09 -1.68 -8.88
N ASP A 42 -7.75 -0.99 -9.97
CA ASP A 42 -6.54 -0.20 -10.05
C ASP A 42 -6.72 1.12 -9.29
N LEU A 43 -5.71 1.50 -8.50
CA LEU A 43 -5.75 2.75 -7.73
C LEU A 43 -5.87 3.98 -8.64
N ARG A 44 -5.44 3.87 -9.91
CA ARG A 44 -5.57 4.93 -10.91
C ARG A 44 -7.00 5.07 -11.47
N ASP A 45 -7.88 4.11 -11.23
CA ASP A 45 -9.30 4.20 -11.59
C ASP A 45 -10.06 5.08 -10.58
N ARG A 46 -9.97 6.40 -10.80
CA ARG A 46 -10.62 7.38 -9.92
C ARG A 46 -12.11 7.12 -9.71
N PRO A 47 -12.93 6.90 -10.75
CA PRO A 47 -14.34 6.57 -10.55
C PRO A 47 -14.58 5.36 -9.66
N ALA A 48 -13.79 4.29 -9.82
CA ALA A 48 -13.94 3.09 -8.99
C ALA A 48 -13.55 3.35 -7.53
N ILE A 49 -12.44 4.06 -7.28
CA ILE A 49 -12.01 4.42 -5.92
C ILE A 49 -13.04 5.35 -5.27
N GLN A 50 -13.54 6.36 -5.98
CA GLN A 50 -14.62 7.23 -5.48
C GLN A 50 -15.87 6.43 -5.13
N LYS A 51 -16.25 5.46 -5.95
CA LYS A 51 -17.41 4.59 -5.68
C LYS A 51 -17.21 3.78 -4.39
N ILE A 52 -16.00 3.30 -4.10
CA ILE A 52 -15.68 2.59 -2.85
C ILE A 52 -15.79 3.53 -1.65
N PHE A 53 -15.23 4.74 -1.75
CA PHE A 53 -15.32 5.77 -0.70
C PHE A 53 -16.74 6.33 -0.50
N ALA A 54 -17.60 6.28 -1.51
CA ALA A 54 -18.99 6.71 -1.39
C ALA A 54 -19.89 5.67 -0.69
N GLN A 55 -19.51 4.39 -0.67
CA GLN A 55 -20.32 3.33 -0.05
C GLN A 55 -20.34 3.40 1.47
N THR A 56 -19.29 3.96 2.09
CA THR A 56 -19.12 3.95 3.53
C THR A 56 -18.00 4.90 3.97
N LYS A 57 -17.99 5.25 5.26
CA LYS A 57 -17.00 6.16 5.83
C LYS A 57 -15.80 5.38 6.35
N PHE A 58 -14.62 5.67 5.80
CA PHE A 58 -13.35 5.12 6.26
C PHE A 58 -12.72 5.99 7.35
N ASP A 59 -12.16 5.37 8.39
CA ASP A 59 -11.44 6.08 9.45
C ASP A 59 -9.96 6.26 9.11
N ALA A 60 -9.39 5.28 8.40
CA ALA A 60 -7.97 5.27 8.04
C ALA A 60 -7.71 4.48 6.76
N VAL A 61 -6.57 4.78 6.14
CA VAL A 61 -6.03 4.06 4.98
C VAL A 61 -4.62 3.60 5.29
N ILE A 62 -4.31 2.36 4.90
CA ILE A 62 -2.95 1.83 4.87
C ILE A 62 -2.59 1.59 3.39
N HIS A 63 -1.62 2.37 2.91
CA HIS A 63 -1.22 2.38 1.51
C HIS A 63 0.07 1.59 1.33
N PHE A 64 -0.07 0.35 0.83
CA PHE A 64 1.06 -0.47 0.38
C PHE A 64 1.23 -0.41 -1.15
N ALA A 65 0.28 0.17 -1.89
CA ALA A 65 0.24 0.05 -3.33
C ALA A 65 1.38 0.84 -4.00
N GLY A 66 2.39 0.09 -4.45
CA GLY A 66 3.49 0.60 -5.22
C GLY A 66 4.33 -0.52 -5.84
N LEU A 67 4.79 -0.30 -7.06
CA LEU A 67 5.82 -1.12 -7.68
C LEU A 67 7.12 -0.91 -6.90
N ASN A 68 7.85 -1.99 -6.64
CA ASN A 68 9.04 -1.94 -5.77
C ASN A 68 10.27 -2.68 -6.33
N ALA A 69 10.24 -3.11 -7.60
CA ALA A 69 11.37 -3.80 -8.20
C ALA A 69 12.41 -2.78 -8.67
N VAL A 70 13.52 -2.67 -7.93
CA VAL A 70 14.58 -1.68 -8.18
C VAL A 70 15.07 -1.74 -9.64
N GLY A 71 15.44 -2.91 -10.15
CA GLY A 71 15.94 -3.05 -11.53
C GLY A 71 14.90 -2.69 -12.61
N GLU A 72 13.62 -2.93 -12.37
CA GLU A 72 12.58 -2.53 -13.32
C GLU A 72 12.33 -1.02 -13.25
N SER A 73 12.41 -0.41 -12.07
CA SER A 73 12.22 1.04 -11.90
C SER A 73 13.21 1.87 -12.73
N VAL A 74 14.43 1.36 -12.93
CA VAL A 74 15.46 1.99 -13.77
C VAL A 74 15.10 1.89 -15.25
N SER A 75 14.60 0.74 -15.68
CA SER A 75 14.25 0.51 -17.09
C SER A 75 12.91 1.12 -17.48
N LYS A 76 11.99 1.30 -16.53
CA LYS A 76 10.63 1.82 -16.75
C LYS A 76 10.25 2.92 -15.74
N PRO A 77 10.99 4.05 -15.68
CA PRO A 77 10.78 5.08 -14.66
C PRO A 77 9.37 5.69 -14.74
N LEU A 78 8.85 5.93 -15.95
CA LEU A 78 7.53 6.52 -16.14
C LEU A 78 6.39 5.63 -15.59
N LEU A 79 6.52 4.30 -15.73
CA LEU A 79 5.56 3.35 -15.16
C LEU A 79 5.54 3.43 -13.63
N TYR A 80 6.71 3.53 -13.01
CA TYR A 80 6.83 3.66 -11.56
C TYR A 80 6.30 5.00 -11.06
N HIS A 81 6.52 6.09 -11.80
CA HIS A 81 5.94 7.40 -11.47
C HIS A 81 4.41 7.39 -11.59
N ASP A 82 3.87 6.85 -12.67
CA ASP A 82 2.42 6.75 -12.87
C ASP A 82 1.77 5.90 -11.77
N ASN A 83 2.31 4.72 -11.49
CA ASN A 83 1.73 3.84 -10.48
C ASN A 83 1.90 4.40 -9.05
N ASN A 84 3.12 4.78 -8.66
CA ASN A 84 3.42 5.08 -7.26
C ASN A 84 3.10 6.53 -6.90
N ILE A 85 3.28 7.49 -7.82
CA ILE A 85 3.06 8.92 -7.54
C ILE A 85 1.63 9.30 -7.90
N ILE A 86 1.21 9.10 -9.16
CA ILE A 86 -0.13 9.51 -9.60
C ILE A 86 -1.21 8.70 -8.86
N GLY A 87 -1.02 7.39 -8.68
CA GLY A 87 -1.90 6.57 -7.87
C GLY A 87 -2.04 7.08 -6.42
N THR A 88 -0.93 7.46 -5.78
CA THR A 88 -0.95 8.03 -4.42
C THR A 88 -1.66 9.38 -4.37
N ILE A 89 -1.41 10.27 -5.32
CA ILE A 89 -2.08 11.58 -5.39
C ILE A 89 -3.60 11.40 -5.52
N LEU A 90 -4.05 10.51 -6.41
CA LEU A 90 -5.47 10.20 -6.58
C LEU A 90 -6.09 9.72 -5.28
N LEU A 91 -5.44 8.77 -4.60
CA LEU A 91 -5.92 8.23 -3.33
C LEU A 91 -6.07 9.34 -2.29
N LEU A 92 -5.06 10.20 -2.15
CA LEU A 92 -5.08 11.34 -1.22
C LEU A 92 -6.22 12.32 -1.53
N GLU A 93 -6.46 12.62 -2.81
CA GLU A 93 -7.56 13.50 -3.22
C GLU A 93 -8.93 12.89 -2.89
N VAL A 94 -9.12 11.59 -3.13
CA VAL A 94 -10.38 10.91 -2.79
C VAL A 94 -10.57 10.83 -1.27
N MET A 95 -9.51 10.52 -0.53
CA MET A 95 -9.50 10.54 0.94
C MET A 95 -9.91 11.91 1.48
N ALA A 96 -9.31 12.99 0.96
CA ALA A 96 -9.63 14.36 1.34
C ALA A 96 -11.10 14.70 1.04
N ALA A 97 -11.59 14.35 -0.14
CA ALA A 97 -12.99 14.59 -0.55
C ALA A 97 -14.02 13.88 0.35
N HIS A 98 -13.65 12.75 0.97
CA HIS A 98 -14.52 11.98 1.87
C HIS A 98 -14.18 12.15 3.35
N GLY A 99 -13.28 13.09 3.68
CA GLY A 99 -12.91 13.41 5.07
C GLY A 99 -12.11 12.32 5.80
N CYS A 100 -11.50 11.38 5.08
CA CYS A 100 -10.57 10.40 5.65
C CYS A 100 -9.18 11.03 5.74
N LYS A 101 -8.68 11.24 6.97
CA LYS A 101 -7.43 12.00 7.22
C LYS A 101 -6.28 11.19 7.79
N ASN A 102 -6.53 9.92 8.11
CA ASN A 102 -5.50 9.06 8.70
C ASN A 102 -4.91 8.17 7.60
N LEU A 103 -3.61 8.31 7.37
CA LEU A 103 -2.85 7.53 6.41
C LEU A 103 -1.64 6.90 7.07
N VAL A 104 -1.48 5.59 6.88
CA VAL A 104 -0.21 4.89 7.07
C VAL A 104 0.36 4.59 5.69
N PHE A 105 1.55 5.11 5.40
CA PHE A 105 2.21 4.95 4.11
C PHE A 105 3.38 3.98 4.22
N SER A 106 3.43 2.99 3.33
CA SER A 106 4.53 2.02 3.27
C SER A 106 5.75 2.62 2.57
N SER A 107 6.68 3.19 3.35
CA SER A 107 7.99 3.65 2.87
C SER A 107 9.04 2.52 2.87
N SER A 108 10.23 2.79 2.32
CA SER A 108 11.35 1.86 2.26
C SER A 108 12.63 2.51 2.78
N ALA A 109 13.51 1.74 3.44
CA ALA A 109 14.83 2.21 3.87
C ALA A 109 15.73 2.68 2.71
N ALA A 110 15.39 2.32 1.46
CA ALA A 110 16.05 2.82 0.26
C ALA A 110 16.06 4.36 0.16
N VAL A 111 15.16 5.06 0.86
CA VAL A 111 15.15 6.54 0.93
C VAL A 111 16.40 7.12 1.59
N TYR A 112 17.13 6.32 2.39
CA TYR A 112 18.38 6.72 3.04
C TYR A 112 19.62 6.38 2.21
N GLY A 113 19.46 5.72 1.06
CA GLY A 113 20.58 5.30 0.21
C GLY A 113 21.55 4.36 0.92
N TRP A 114 22.84 4.72 0.90
CA TRP A 114 23.89 3.98 1.61
C TRP A 114 24.28 4.70 2.92
N PRO A 115 23.65 4.37 4.06
CA PRO A 115 23.90 5.09 5.31
C PRO A 115 25.35 4.89 5.76
N LYS A 116 26.03 5.99 6.08
CA LYS A 116 27.45 5.97 6.50
C LYS A 116 27.66 5.43 7.93
N LYS A 117 26.59 5.26 8.70
CA LYS A 117 26.59 4.73 10.07
C LYS A 117 25.40 3.79 10.27
N VAL A 118 25.62 2.77 11.09
CA VAL A 118 24.62 1.82 11.56
C VAL A 118 24.69 1.75 13.09
N PRO A 119 23.56 1.71 13.82
CA PRO A 119 22.17 1.65 13.30
C PRO A 119 21.72 2.95 12.64
N CYS A 120 20.91 2.82 11.58
CA CYS A 120 20.29 3.96 10.88
C CYS A 120 19.06 4.41 11.66
N THR A 121 18.92 5.72 11.88
CA THR A 121 17.76 6.35 12.54
C THR A 121 17.00 7.22 11.54
N GLU A 122 15.80 7.65 11.90
CA GLU A 122 14.95 8.53 11.08
C GLU A 122 15.55 9.93 10.87
N GLU A 123 16.57 10.30 11.65
CA GLU A 123 17.30 11.56 11.52
C GLU A 123 18.34 11.53 10.38
N PHE A 124 18.57 10.37 9.75
CA PHE A 124 19.52 10.27 8.66
C PHE A 124 19.07 11.09 7.45
N PRO A 125 20.01 11.73 6.74
CA PRO A 125 19.67 12.51 5.56
C PRO A 125 19.06 11.60 4.49
N LEU A 126 17.98 12.09 3.87
CA LEU A 126 17.38 11.43 2.72
C LEU A 126 18.34 11.53 1.53
N SER A 127 18.65 10.38 0.95
CA SER A 127 19.52 10.26 -0.22
C SER A 127 18.90 9.20 -1.12
N ALA A 128 17.91 9.61 -1.91
CA ALA A 128 17.32 8.75 -2.92
C ALA A 128 18.33 8.51 -4.05
N VAL A 129 19.24 7.56 -3.86
CA VAL A 129 20.11 7.04 -4.92
C VAL A 129 19.30 6.02 -5.73
N ASN A 130 18.93 6.38 -6.96
CA ASN A 130 18.67 5.39 -8.01
C ASN A 130 19.97 5.24 -8.84
N PRO A 131 20.25 4.08 -9.45
CA PRO A 131 21.45 3.30 -9.18
C PRO A 131 22.58 3.63 -10.15
N HIS A 132 23.57 4.36 -9.67
CA HIS A 132 24.91 4.34 -10.23
C HIS A 132 25.91 4.25 -9.09
N THR A 133 26.01 3.06 -8.49
CA THR A 133 27.20 2.57 -7.78
C THR A 133 27.01 1.06 -7.54
N ASP A 134 28.04 0.29 -7.88
CA ASP A 134 28.03 -1.18 -8.00
C ASP A 134 27.45 -1.94 -6.80
N GLU A 135 26.55 -2.89 -7.11
CA GLU A 135 25.92 -3.82 -6.16
C GLU A 135 26.81 -5.02 -5.81
N PRO A 136 26.69 -5.55 -4.58
CA PRO A 136 26.38 -6.94 -4.33
C PRO A 136 24.88 -7.07 -4.06
N SER A 137 24.20 -7.83 -4.91
CA SER A 137 22.76 -7.98 -5.01
C SER A 137 22.08 -8.48 -3.73
N PHE A 138 21.55 -7.55 -2.92
CA PHE A 138 20.57 -7.90 -1.90
C PHE A 138 19.18 -7.91 -2.53
N SER A 139 18.84 -9.03 -3.18
CA SER A 139 17.55 -9.23 -3.86
C SER A 139 16.41 -9.29 -2.84
N LEU A 140 15.89 -8.12 -2.46
CA LEU A 140 14.70 -7.97 -1.61
C LEU A 140 13.44 -8.23 -2.45
N LYS A 141 13.34 -9.45 -3.01
CA LYS A 141 12.23 -9.89 -3.87
C LYS A 141 10.92 -10.17 -3.13
N ARG A 142 10.73 -9.75 -1.88
CA ARG A 142 9.72 -10.39 -1.02
C ARG A 142 8.55 -9.58 -0.46
N PHE A 143 8.40 -8.30 -0.78
CA PHE A 143 7.18 -7.57 -0.38
C PHE A 143 6.78 -6.47 -1.37
N ALA A 144 6.44 -6.82 -2.62
CA ALA A 144 5.56 -5.95 -3.41
C ALA A 144 4.13 -6.42 -3.21
N ALA A 145 3.41 -5.75 -2.33
CA ALA A 145 1.97 -5.86 -2.28
C ALA A 145 1.40 -4.58 -2.88
N THR A 146 0.91 -4.63 -4.12
CA THR A 146 0.18 -3.52 -4.76
C THR A 146 -1.24 -3.38 -4.16
N SER A 147 -1.35 -3.30 -2.83
CA SER A 147 -2.63 -3.24 -2.13
C SER A 147 -2.80 -1.95 -1.35
N VAL A 148 -4.01 -1.39 -1.42
CA VAL A 148 -4.51 -0.39 -0.48
C VAL A 148 -5.48 -1.07 0.46
N ILE A 149 -5.29 -0.90 1.76
CA ILE A 149 -6.22 -1.38 2.77
C ILE A 149 -6.94 -0.18 3.38
N LEU A 150 -8.24 -0.14 3.22
CA LEU A 150 -9.11 0.87 3.81
C LEU A 150 -9.74 0.27 5.08
N ILE A 151 -9.66 1.01 6.19
CA ILE A 151 -10.16 0.57 7.49
C ILE A 151 -11.45 1.32 7.82
N LEU A 152 -12.48 0.55 8.11
CA LEU A 152 -13.80 1.01 8.52
C LEU A 152 -13.94 0.94 10.04
N ASN A 153 -14.78 1.83 10.56
CA ASN A 153 -15.12 1.83 11.97
C ASN A 153 -15.81 0.51 12.34
N GLY A 154 -15.20 -0.20 13.29
CA GLY A 154 -15.53 -1.59 13.55
C GLY A 154 -15.12 -2.08 14.92
N ARG A 155 -14.74 -1.20 15.86
CA ARG A 155 -14.88 -1.60 17.26
C ARG A 155 -16.37 -1.69 17.53
N SER A 156 -16.96 -2.87 17.31
CA SER A 156 -18.09 -3.30 18.10
C SER A 156 -17.57 -3.30 19.54
N TYR A 157 -17.71 -2.15 20.21
CA TYR A 157 -17.64 -2.10 21.65
C TYR A 157 -18.85 -2.90 22.13
N CYS A 158 -18.64 -4.17 22.43
CA CYS A 158 -19.47 -4.88 23.39
C CYS A 158 -19.07 -4.40 24.79
#